data_AF-A0A818ZV61-F1
#
_entry.id   AF-A0A818ZV61-F1
#
_cell.length_a   1.000
_cell.length_b   1.000
_cell.length_c   1.000
_cell.angle_alpha   90.00
_cell.angle_beta   90.00
_cell.angle_gamma   90.00
#
_symmetry.space_group_name_H-M   'P 1'
#
loop_
_entity.id
_entity.type
_entity.pdbx_description
1 polymer ?
#
loop_
_entity_poly.entity_id
_entity_poly.type
_entity_poly.pdbx_seq_one_letter_code
_entity_poly.pdbx_strand_id
1 'polypeptide(L)'
;MTLRGKMASRFLLSAARIVLTDAEFTRGYSPDFRETFITRENLLKINLKFRSISFIHDILRRPRSFSNVEKWKASEVRLFILYIGLPVLAEFLLEERIEDFALYNVILRLLHDYWDNDKKLGDSIS
;
A
#
# COMPACT_ATOMS: atom_id res chain seq x y z
N MET A 1 16.13 -15.39 12.86
CA MET A 1 15.56 -14.44 11.86
C MET A 1 16.03 -14.84 10.46
N THR A 2 15.28 -15.69 9.77
CA THR A 2 15.65 -16.34 8.50
C THR A 2 15.77 -15.35 7.33
N LEU A 3 16.79 -15.56 6.47
CA LEU A 3 17.08 -14.76 5.26
C LEU A 3 15.86 -14.60 4.34
N ARG A 4 15.00 -15.63 4.29
CA ARG A 4 13.74 -15.66 3.55
C ARG A 4 12.80 -14.52 3.97
N GLY A 5 12.58 -14.29 5.27
CA GLY A 5 11.62 -13.29 5.76
C GLY A 5 11.99 -11.84 5.46
N LYS A 6 13.30 -11.55 5.36
CA LYS A 6 13.78 -10.23 4.93
C LYS A 6 13.56 -10.00 3.43
N MET A 7 13.59 -11.06 2.62
CA MET A 7 13.47 -10.98 1.17
C MET A 7 12.02 -10.72 0.73
N ALA A 8 11.04 -11.40 1.33
CA ALA A 8 9.63 -11.19 1.05
C ALA A 8 9.11 -9.82 1.54
N SER A 9 9.59 -9.38 2.71
CA SER A 9 9.35 -8.01 3.18
C SER A 9 9.89 -6.99 2.17
N ARG A 10 11.12 -7.18 1.67
CA ARG A 10 11.69 -6.31 0.63
C ARG A 10 10.93 -6.37 -0.68
N PHE A 11 10.42 -7.54 -1.08
CA PHE A 11 9.61 -7.69 -2.29
C PHE A 11 8.26 -6.99 -2.18
N LEU A 12 7.51 -7.22 -1.09
CA LEU A 12 6.26 -6.50 -0.80
C LEU A 12 6.48 -4.99 -0.76
N LEU A 13 7.57 -4.53 -0.15
CA LEU A 13 7.93 -3.11 -0.09
C LEU A 13 8.35 -2.55 -1.45
N SER A 14 9.00 -3.36 -2.28
CA SER A 14 9.38 -2.98 -3.63
C SER A 14 8.15 -2.83 -4.51
N ALA A 15 7.28 -3.84 -4.54
CA ALA A 15 6.02 -3.84 -5.30
C ALA A 15 5.11 -2.69 -4.85
N ALA A 16 5.02 -2.50 -3.54
CA ALA A 16 4.30 -1.41 -2.92
C ALA A 16 4.79 -0.02 -3.32
N ARG A 17 6.11 0.17 -3.29
CA ARG A 17 6.73 1.43 -3.64
C ARG A 17 6.60 1.71 -5.12
N ILE A 18 6.62 0.67 -5.97
CA ILE A 18 6.32 0.80 -7.39
C ILE A 18 4.90 1.35 -7.60
N VAL A 19 3.89 0.81 -6.90
CA VAL A 19 2.53 1.32 -7.02
C VAL A 19 2.37 2.76 -6.49
N LEU A 20 3.09 3.12 -5.42
CA LEU A 20 2.97 4.43 -4.78
C LEU A 20 3.84 5.53 -5.40
N THR A 21 4.90 5.17 -6.14
CA THR A 21 5.89 6.14 -6.62
C THR A 21 6.26 5.98 -8.08
N ASP A 22 5.94 4.84 -8.70
CA ASP A 22 6.39 4.57 -10.04
C ASP A 22 5.39 5.09 -11.07
N ALA A 23 6.00 5.80 -12.00
CA ALA A 23 5.49 6.11 -13.31
C ALA A 23 4.87 4.87 -14.01
N GLU A 24 5.32 3.65 -13.70
CA GLU A 24 4.84 2.42 -14.31
C GLU A 24 3.42 2.00 -13.94
N PHE A 25 2.98 2.20 -12.69
CA PHE A 25 1.57 1.98 -12.34
C PHE A 25 0.65 2.92 -13.12
N THR A 26 1.18 4.03 -13.64
CA THR A 26 0.49 4.98 -14.49
C THR A 26 0.90 4.90 -15.98
N ARG A 27 1.79 3.96 -16.39
CA ARG A 27 2.27 3.85 -17.80
C ARG A 27 1.23 3.27 -18.75
N GLY A 28 0.28 2.48 -18.24
CA GLY A 28 -0.87 2.02 -19.01
C GLY A 28 -2.00 3.04 -19.13
N TYR A 29 -1.78 4.28 -18.66
CA TYR A 29 -2.81 5.30 -18.50
C TYR A 29 -2.48 6.50 -19.38
N SER A 30 -3.51 7.18 -19.88
CA SER A 30 -3.35 8.44 -20.61
C SER A 30 -2.43 9.38 -19.81
N PRO A 31 -1.50 10.12 -20.44
CA PRO A 31 -0.69 11.16 -19.80
C PRO A 31 -1.53 12.10 -18.91
N ASP A 32 -2.78 12.36 -19.30
CA ASP A 32 -3.74 13.20 -18.56
C ASP A 32 -4.08 12.66 -17.16
N PHE A 33 -3.99 11.35 -16.95
CA PHE A 33 -4.35 10.69 -15.68
C PHE A 33 -3.38 11.05 -14.55
N ARG A 34 -2.09 11.23 -14.85
CA ARG A 34 -1.11 11.69 -13.85
C ARG A 34 -1.39 13.11 -13.38
N GLU A 35 -1.78 13.97 -14.30
CA GLU A 35 -2.09 15.37 -13.99
C GLU A 35 -3.43 15.53 -13.27
N THR A 36 -4.37 14.60 -13.46
CA THR A 36 -5.68 14.60 -12.77
C THR A 36 -5.69 13.88 -11.41
N PHE A 37 -4.91 12.81 -11.21
CA PHE A 37 -4.94 12.05 -9.95
C PHE A 37 -4.18 12.74 -8.82
N ILE A 38 -2.97 13.25 -9.09
CA ILE A 38 -2.11 13.93 -8.08
C ILE A 38 -2.21 15.45 -8.22
N THR A 39 -3.44 15.99 -8.24
CA THR A 39 -3.60 17.43 -8.04
C THR A 39 -3.30 17.78 -6.58
N ARG A 40 -2.85 19.02 -6.33
CA ARG A 40 -2.63 19.52 -4.97
C ARG A 40 -3.91 19.43 -4.11
N GLU A 41 -5.07 19.61 -4.74
CA GLU A 41 -6.37 19.49 -4.10
C GLU A 41 -6.69 18.04 -3.71
N ASN A 42 -6.48 17.07 -4.61
CA ASN A 42 -6.67 15.66 -4.32
C ASN A 42 -5.72 15.18 -3.23
N LEU A 43 -4.46 15.63 -3.21
CA LEU A 43 -3.53 15.31 -2.13
C LEU A 43 -4.02 15.82 -0.76
N LEU A 44 -4.65 16.98 -0.69
CA LEU A 44 -5.24 17.47 0.56
C LEU A 44 -6.42 16.60 0.98
N LYS A 45 -7.34 16.29 0.06
CA LYS A 45 -8.49 15.42 0.33
C LYS A 45 -8.07 14.01 0.76
N ILE A 46 -7.09 13.42 0.08
CA ILE A 46 -6.48 12.13 0.43
C ILE A 46 -5.90 12.20 1.84
N ASN A 47 -5.13 13.22 2.19
CA ASN A 47 -4.56 13.37 3.52
C ASN A 47 -5.63 13.54 4.62
N LEU A 48 -6.72 14.25 4.33
CA LEU A 48 -7.84 14.38 5.26
C LEU A 48 -8.52 13.03 5.49
N LYS A 49 -8.80 12.29 4.41
CA LYS A 49 -9.38 10.94 4.49
C LYS A 49 -8.46 9.95 5.20
N PHE A 50 -7.17 10.05 4.93
CA PHE A 50 -6.14 9.27 5.61
C PHE A 50 -6.15 9.49 7.13
N ARG A 51 -6.46 10.71 7.58
CA ARG A 51 -6.60 11.06 9.01
C ARG A 51 -7.96 10.70 9.59
N SER A 52 -9.01 10.58 8.78
CA SER A 52 -10.34 10.22 9.27
C SER A 52 -10.51 8.71 9.51
N ILE A 53 -9.61 7.88 8.94
CA ILE A 53 -9.68 6.43 9.14
C ILE A 53 -9.46 6.08 10.61
N SER A 54 -10.45 5.36 11.15
CA SER A 54 -10.35 4.72 12.44
C SER A 54 -9.49 3.48 12.30
N PHE A 55 -8.44 3.42 13.09
CA PHE A 55 -7.52 2.29 13.11
C PHE A 55 -8.02 1.25 14.11
N ILE A 56 -7.99 -0.02 13.71
CA ILE A 56 -8.17 -1.13 14.65
C ILE A 56 -7.04 -1.05 15.69
N HIS A 57 -7.33 -1.43 16.94
CA HIS A 57 -6.53 -1.14 18.14
C HIS A 57 -5.04 -1.54 18.02
N ASP A 58 -4.71 -2.49 17.17
CA ASP A 58 -3.34 -3.00 16.97
C ASP A 58 -2.45 -2.08 16.10
N ILE A 59 -3.02 -1.06 15.45
CA ILE A 59 -2.26 -0.12 14.62
C ILE A 59 -1.82 1.07 15.48
N LEU A 60 -0.68 0.88 16.15
CA LEU A 60 -0.14 1.82 17.14
C LEU A 60 0.37 3.15 16.54
N ARG A 61 0.63 3.21 15.23
CA ARG A 61 1.22 4.40 14.60
C ARG A 61 0.62 4.68 13.23
N ARG A 62 0.09 5.89 13.09
CA ARG A 62 -0.38 6.41 11.80
C ARG A 62 0.81 6.70 10.88
N PRO A 63 0.71 6.40 9.58
CA PRO A 63 1.72 6.80 8.62
C PRO A 63 1.84 8.32 8.52
N ARG A 64 2.99 8.77 8.05
CA ARG A 64 3.21 10.16 7.63
C ARG A 64 2.23 10.58 6.55
N SER A 65 2.14 11.88 6.30
CA SER A 65 1.26 12.40 5.25
C SER A 65 1.57 11.74 3.90
N PHE A 66 0.53 11.57 3.10
CA PHE A 66 0.63 11.06 1.74
C PHE A 66 1.50 11.95 0.85
N SER A 67 1.59 13.25 1.17
CA SER A 67 2.50 14.20 0.52
C SER A 67 3.99 13.92 0.75
N ASN A 68 4.35 13.02 1.67
CA ASN A 68 5.71 12.58 1.91
C ASN A 68 5.84 11.04 1.73
N VAL A 69 5.05 10.46 0.83
CA VAL A 69 5.00 9.01 0.60
C VAL A 69 6.38 8.43 0.25
N GLU A 70 7.22 9.20 -0.44
CA GLU A 70 8.60 8.85 -0.79
C GLU A 70 9.51 8.64 0.42
N LYS A 71 9.16 9.25 1.56
CA LYS A 71 9.91 9.13 2.81
C LYS A 71 9.36 8.04 3.73
N TRP A 72 8.25 7.38 3.39
CA TRP A 72 7.62 6.38 4.23
C TRP A 72 8.57 5.22 4.55
N LYS A 73 8.51 4.75 5.79
CA LYS A 73 9.21 3.53 6.24
C LYS A 73 8.47 2.32 5.68
N ALA A 74 9.17 1.20 5.70
CA ALA A 74 8.62 -0.09 5.35
C ALA A 74 7.27 -0.41 6.02
N SER A 75 7.18 -0.19 7.34
CA SER A 75 5.96 -0.45 8.10
C SER A 75 4.79 0.44 7.66
N GLU A 76 5.06 1.70 7.30
CA GLU A 76 4.04 2.65 6.83
C GLU A 76 3.50 2.25 5.46
N VAL A 77 4.39 1.88 4.54
CA VAL A 77 4.05 1.38 3.21
C VAL A 77 3.20 0.10 3.29
N ARG A 78 3.63 -0.86 4.12
CA ARG A 78 2.90 -2.12 4.32
C ARG A 78 1.53 -1.86 4.91
N LEU A 79 1.45 -1.04 5.94
CA LEU A 79 0.21 -0.68 6.60
C LEU A 79 -0.76 -0.01 5.61
N PHE A 80 -0.26 0.92 4.80
CA PHE A 80 -1.05 1.56 3.75
C PHE A 80 -1.64 0.51 2.82
N ILE A 81 -0.80 -0.30 2.20
CA ILE A 81 -1.28 -1.19 1.14
C ILE A 81 -2.17 -2.29 1.66
N LEU A 82 -1.89 -2.87 2.83
CA LEU A 82 -2.67 -4.01 3.30
C LEU A 82 -4.01 -3.61 3.93
N TYR A 83 -4.13 -2.37 4.43
CA TYR A 83 -5.26 -2.00 5.29
C TYR A 83 -5.92 -0.66 4.96
N ILE A 84 -5.16 0.34 4.49
CA ILE A 84 -5.65 1.72 4.39
C ILE A 84 -5.86 2.17 2.94
N GLY A 85 -5.09 1.64 2.00
CA GLY A 85 -4.94 2.20 0.66
C GLY A 85 -6.23 2.16 -0.13
N LEU A 86 -6.97 1.05 -0.06
CA LEU A 86 -8.22 0.88 -0.79
C LEU A 86 -9.29 1.87 -0.32
N PRO A 87 -9.66 1.93 0.98
CA PRO A 87 -10.67 2.90 1.43
C PRO A 87 -10.25 4.36 1.24
N VAL A 88 -8.95 4.67 1.23
CA VAL A 88 -8.47 6.04 1.00
C VAL A 88 -8.50 6.42 -0.46
N LEU A 89 -8.03 5.55 -1.36
CA LEU A 89 -7.86 5.88 -2.76
C LEU A 89 -9.09 5.61 -3.62
N ALA A 90 -10.04 4.78 -3.17
CA ALA A 90 -11.21 4.40 -3.98
C ALA A 90 -12.01 5.59 -4.54
N GLU A 91 -12.17 6.67 -3.78
CA GLU A 91 -12.90 7.88 -4.25
C GLU A 91 -12.11 8.77 -5.20
N PHE A 92 -10.81 8.51 -5.35
CA PHE A 92 -9.92 9.28 -6.21
C PHE A 92 -9.55 8.50 -7.48
N LEU A 93 -9.76 7.18 -7.48
CA LEU A 93 -9.53 6.31 -8.61
C LEU A 93 -10.74 6.33 -9.54
N LEU A 94 -10.50 6.18 -10.84
CA LEU A 94 -11.56 5.87 -11.80
C LEU A 94 -12.18 4.52 -11.45
N GLU A 95 -13.47 4.34 -11.70
CA GLU A 95 -14.23 3.14 -11.32
C GLU A 95 -13.58 1.86 -11.83
N GLU A 96 -13.17 1.84 -13.11
CA GLU A 96 -12.42 0.74 -13.76
C GLU A 96 -11.12 0.36 -13.04
N ARG A 97 -10.57 1.27 -12.23
CA ARG A 97 -9.26 1.14 -11.55
C ARG A 97 -9.39 0.79 -10.09
N ILE A 98 -10.58 0.96 -9.52
CA ILE A 98 -10.88 0.48 -8.18
C ILE A 98 -10.78 -1.04 -8.15
N GLU A 99 -11.30 -1.72 -9.19
CA GLU A 99 -11.23 -3.18 -9.31
C GLU A 99 -9.78 -3.67 -9.42
N ASP A 100 -8.98 -3.10 -10.32
CA ASP A 100 -7.55 -3.41 -10.46
C ASP A 100 -6.80 -3.25 -9.12
N PHE A 101 -7.04 -2.12 -8.44
CA PHE A 101 -6.39 -1.82 -7.17
C PHE A 101 -6.87 -2.74 -6.05
N ALA A 102 -8.16 -3.11 -6.02
CA ALA A 102 -8.71 -4.06 -5.06
C ALA A 102 -8.14 -5.46 -5.27
N LEU A 103 -8.04 -5.92 -6.52
CA LEU A 103 -7.44 -7.22 -6.86
C LEU A 103 -5.98 -7.28 -6.42
N TYR A 104 -5.23 -6.21 -6.71
CA TYR A 104 -3.85 -6.07 -6.27
C TYR A 104 -3.72 -6.09 -4.74
N ASN A 105 -4.60 -5.37 -4.04
CA ASN A 105 -4.69 -5.35 -2.58
C ASN A 105 -4.84 -6.76 -2.00
N VAL A 106 -5.79 -7.53 -2.55
CA VAL A 106 -6.08 -8.91 -2.14
C VAL A 106 -4.87 -9.81 -2.39
N ILE A 107 -4.25 -9.75 -3.57
CA ILE A 107 -3.08 -10.55 -3.91
C ILE A 107 -1.94 -10.28 -2.93
N LEU A 108 -1.64 -9.01 -2.65
CA LEU A 108 -0.59 -8.66 -1.71
C LEU A 108 -0.87 -9.12 -0.29
N ARG A 109 -2.13 -9.10 0.14
CA ARG A 109 -2.54 -9.61 1.45
C ARG A 109 -2.42 -11.12 1.53
N LEU A 110 -2.85 -11.86 0.51
CA LEU A 110 -2.66 -13.32 0.44
C LEU A 110 -1.19 -13.70 0.47
N LEU A 111 -0.35 -12.99 -0.28
CA LEU A 111 1.11 -13.20 -0.28
C LEU A 111 1.72 -12.90 1.09
N HIS A 112 1.27 -11.83 1.75
CA HIS A 112 1.69 -11.49 3.10
C HIS A 112 1.32 -12.59 4.11
N ASP A 113 0.09 -13.06 4.07
CA ASP A 113 -0.41 -14.06 5.03
C ASP A 113 0.21 -15.44 4.80
N TYR A 114 0.37 -15.84 3.53
CA TYR A 114 1.12 -17.06 3.18
C TYR A 114 2.52 -17.02 3.76
N TRP A 115 3.20 -15.88 3.62
CA TRP A 115 4.55 -15.70 4.11
C TRP A 115 4.67 -15.76 5.63
N ASP A 116 3.75 -15.08 6.33
CA ASP A 116 3.73 -15.07 7.79
C ASP A 116 3.43 -16.47 8.36
N ASN A 117 2.57 -17.23 7.69
CA ASN A 117 2.26 -18.61 8.07
C ASN A 117 3.45 -19.57 7.81
N ASP A 118 4.14 -19.45 6.67
CA ASP A 118 5.37 -20.21 6.39
C ASP A 118 6.43 -19.97 7.46
N LYS A 119 6.60 -18.70 7.89
CA LYS A 119 7.53 -18.35 8.96
C LYS A 119 7.16 -19.01 10.30
N LYS A 120 5.88 -18.96 10.69
CA LYS A 120 5.40 -19.58 11.94
C LYS A 120 5.61 -21.10 11.93
N LEU A 121 5.38 -21.75 10.79
CA LEU A 121 5.62 -23.18 10.63
C LEU A 121 7.11 -23.50 10.76
N GLY A 122 7.98 -22.73 10.12
CA GLY A 122 9.44 -22.90 10.23
C GLY A 122 9.97 -22.70 11.65
N ASP A 123 9.48 -21.70 12.37
CA ASP A 123 9.86 -21.42 13.76
C ASP A 123 9.30 -22.47 14.75
N SER A 124 8.26 -23.23 14.38
CA SER A 124 7.66 -24.28 15.23
C SER A 124 8.32 -25.66 15.11
N ILE A 125 9.10 -25.88 14.05
CA ILE A 125 9.77 -27.16 13.75
C ILE A 125 11.26 -27.11 14.17
N SER A 126 11.78 -25.92 14.47
CA SER A 126 13.15 -25.67 14.97
C SER A 126 13.21 -25.50 16.48
#